data_AF-V5FHR5-F1
#
_entry.id   AF-V5FHR5-F1
#
_cell.length_a   1.000
_cell.length_b   1.000
_cell.length_c   1.000
_cell.angle_alpha   90.00
_cell.angle_beta   90.00
_cell.angle_gamma   90.00
#
_symmetry.space_group_name_H-M   'P 1'
#
loop_
_entity.id
_entity.type
_entity.pdbx_description
1 polymer ?
#
loop_
_entity_poly.entity_id
_entity_poly.type
_entity_poly.pdbx_seq_one_letter_code
_entity_poly.pdbx_strand_id
1 'polypeptide(L)'
;MKKLFILVVLLFSICSLVAFASLFGLLTYKDKGYDWQWLGFPLINSGVQIARTSDTHQLLLRKVYLFPSTEVSVYTTMNNKLVLHLARFQTCSDSKQGQLQLNQKPVQTVTFNCKGSNEMIFSVVTSHLNSATIDYDGHKLSIDFAEWNIADIKKDQFKQLHSQYFEQLGQPSEYQWSRD
;
A
#
# COMPACT_ATOMS: atom_id res chain seq x y z
N MET A 1 -33.16 -19.11 -28.88
CA MET A 1 -32.31 -19.66 -27.79
C MET A 1 -30.81 -19.61 -28.11
N LYS A 2 -30.30 -20.21 -29.21
CA LYS A 2 -28.85 -20.16 -29.56
C LYS A 2 -28.23 -18.74 -29.62
N LYS A 3 -28.90 -17.76 -30.24
CA LYS A 3 -28.39 -16.38 -30.33
C LYS A 3 -28.29 -15.68 -28.96
N LEU A 4 -29.22 -15.98 -28.06
CA LEU A 4 -29.21 -15.45 -26.68
C LEU A 4 -28.08 -16.07 -25.87
N PHE A 5 -27.84 -17.38 -26.01
CA PHE A 5 -26.73 -18.06 -25.36
C PHE A 5 -25.37 -17.53 -25.82
N ILE A 6 -25.18 -17.32 -27.12
CA ILE A 6 -23.95 -16.73 -27.68
C ILE A 6 -23.73 -15.31 -27.12
N LEU A 7 -24.78 -14.49 -27.05
CA LEU A 7 -24.69 -13.15 -26.49
C LEU A 7 -24.28 -13.15 -25.01
N VAL A 8 -24.85 -14.06 -24.21
CA VAL A 8 -24.51 -14.20 -22.79
C VAL A 8 -23.05 -14.65 -22.60
N VAL A 9 -22.59 -15.62 -23.37
CA VAL A 9 -21.18 -16.06 -23.33
C VAL A 9 -20.24 -14.93 -23.74
N LEU A 10 -20.60 -14.16 -24.77
CA LEU A 10 -19.80 -13.02 -25.23
C LEU A 10 -19.71 -11.94 -24.14
N LEU A 11 -20.84 -11.59 -23.53
CA LEU A 11 -20.88 -10.61 -22.43
C LEU A 11 -20.05 -11.07 -21.23
N PHE A 12 -20.15 -12.34 -20.85
CA PHE A 12 -19.37 -12.89 -19.74
C PHE A 12 -17.86 -12.86 -20.04
N SER A 13 -17.46 -13.20 -21.27
CA SER A 13 -16.07 -13.14 -21.70
C SER A 13 -15.51 -11.71 -21.66
N ILE A 14 -16.28 -10.74 -22.17
CA ILE A 14 -15.91 -9.32 -22.13
C ILE A 14 -15.79 -8.82 -20.69
N CYS A 15 -16.77 -9.12 -19.82
CA CYS A 15 -16.71 -8.76 -18.41
C CYS A 15 -15.48 -9.38 -17.72
N SER A 16 -15.15 -10.64 -18.01
CA SER A 16 -13.98 -11.32 -17.44
C SER A 16 -12.68 -10.65 -17.89
N LEU A 17 -12.55 -10.30 -19.18
CA LEU A 17 -11.39 -9.62 -19.72
C LEU A 17 -11.20 -8.23 -19.09
N VAL A 18 -12.27 -7.45 -18.99
CA VAL A 18 -12.24 -6.11 -18.38
C VAL A 18 -11.89 -6.18 -16.91
N ALA A 19 -12.47 -7.14 -16.17
CA ALA A 19 -12.13 -7.36 -14.77
C ALA A 19 -10.64 -7.70 -14.62
N PHE A 20 -10.12 -8.62 -15.42
CA PHE A 20 -8.71 -8.99 -15.38
C PHE A 20 -7.78 -7.82 -15.71
N ALA A 21 -8.05 -7.09 -16.80
CA ALA A 21 -7.26 -5.92 -17.19
C ALA A 21 -7.25 -4.84 -16.08
N SER A 22 -8.37 -4.63 -15.40
CA SER A 22 -8.46 -3.68 -14.29
C SER A 22 -7.60 -4.07 -13.08
N LEU A 23 -7.51 -5.37 -12.77
CA LEU A 23 -6.67 -5.87 -11.68
C LEU A 23 -5.18 -5.69 -11.98
N PHE A 24 -4.75 -5.96 -13.22
CA PHE A 24 -3.38 -5.71 -13.63
C PHE A 24 -3.06 -4.21 -13.65
N GLY A 25 -3.99 -3.39 -14.16
CA GLY A 25 -3.83 -1.94 -14.19
C GLY A 25 -3.60 -1.33 -12.81
N LEU A 26 -4.23 -1.88 -11.75
CA LEU A 26 -4.01 -1.45 -10.37
C LEU A 26 -2.62 -1.82 -9.83
N LEU A 27 -2.03 -2.93 -10.26
CA LEU A 27 -0.67 -3.32 -9.85
C LEU A 27 0.38 -2.42 -10.52
N THR A 28 0.17 -2.06 -11.78
CA THR A 28 1.08 -1.19 -12.55
C THR A 28 0.85 0.30 -12.32
N TYR A 29 -0.23 0.68 -11.63
CA TYR A 29 -0.53 2.08 -11.38
C TYR A 29 0.51 2.68 -10.43
N LYS A 30 1.32 3.62 -10.95
CA LYS A 30 2.36 4.33 -10.19
C LYS A 30 3.20 3.35 -9.35
N ASP A 31 3.66 2.28 -10.00
CA ASP A 31 4.35 1.13 -9.37
C ASP A 31 5.68 1.47 -8.69
N LYS A 32 6.27 2.64 -9.00
CA LYS A 32 7.57 3.08 -8.47
C LYS A 32 8.70 2.08 -8.78
N GLY A 33 8.53 1.27 -9.83
CA GLY A 33 9.49 0.23 -10.22
C GLY A 33 9.53 -1.00 -9.33
N TYR A 34 8.49 -1.25 -8.51
CA TYR A 34 8.38 -2.45 -7.70
C TYR A 34 7.46 -3.50 -8.34
N ASP A 35 7.79 -4.76 -8.14
CA ASP A 35 7.00 -5.90 -8.60
C ASP A 35 5.83 -6.18 -7.66
N TRP A 36 4.75 -5.43 -7.82
CA TRP A 36 3.56 -5.55 -6.99
C TRP A 36 2.80 -6.84 -7.25
N GLN A 37 2.41 -7.48 -6.15
CA GLN A 37 1.55 -8.66 -6.14
C GLN A 37 0.36 -8.41 -5.22
N TRP A 38 -0.70 -9.18 -5.40
CA TRP A 38 -1.84 -9.15 -4.51
C TRP A 38 -1.54 -9.94 -3.23
N LEU A 39 -1.75 -9.32 -2.06
CA LEU A 39 -1.62 -9.99 -0.75
C LEU A 39 -2.70 -11.09 -0.57
N GLY A 40 -3.82 -10.97 -1.28
CA GLY A 40 -4.92 -11.94 -1.32
C GLY A 40 -5.86 -11.67 -2.51
N PHE A 41 -6.85 -12.53 -2.74
CA PHE A 41 -7.72 -12.40 -3.92
C PHE A 41 -8.59 -11.11 -3.81
N PRO A 42 -8.48 -10.16 -4.76
CA PRO A 42 -9.10 -8.85 -4.65
C PRO A 42 -10.59 -8.92 -5.05
N LEU A 43 -11.46 -9.44 -4.18
CA LEU A 43 -12.86 -9.65 -4.56
C LEU A 43 -13.65 -8.34 -4.66
N ILE A 44 -13.41 -7.35 -3.79
CA ILE A 44 -14.12 -6.05 -3.80
C ILE A 44 -13.23 -5.03 -3.07
N ASN A 45 -12.98 -3.84 -3.64
CA ASN A 45 -12.15 -2.74 -3.07
C ASN A 45 -10.63 -2.77 -3.35
N SER A 46 -10.21 -3.13 -4.57
CA SER A 46 -8.83 -2.94 -5.06
C SER A 46 -7.69 -3.52 -4.22
N GLY A 47 -7.99 -4.46 -3.31
CA GLY A 47 -7.06 -5.31 -2.54
C GLY A 47 -5.94 -4.59 -1.76
N VAL A 48 -5.21 -5.34 -0.95
CA VAL A 48 -3.89 -4.92 -0.48
C VAL A 48 -2.86 -5.54 -1.40
N GLN A 49 -1.87 -4.75 -1.78
CA GLN A 49 -0.76 -5.14 -2.63
C GLN A 49 0.49 -5.22 -1.78
N ILE A 50 1.39 -6.13 -2.16
CA ILE A 50 2.65 -6.40 -1.49
C ILE A 50 3.78 -6.38 -2.52
N ALA A 51 4.92 -5.82 -2.13
CA ALA A 51 6.15 -5.88 -2.90
C ALA A 51 7.36 -5.87 -1.96
N ARG A 52 8.55 -5.98 -2.53
CA ARG A 52 9.81 -5.71 -1.85
C ARG A 52 10.52 -4.55 -2.53
N THR A 53 11.21 -3.73 -1.76
CA THR A 53 12.10 -2.71 -2.34
C THR A 53 13.23 -3.38 -3.12
N SER A 54 13.66 -2.76 -4.22
CA SER A 54 14.74 -3.32 -5.05
C SER A 54 16.11 -3.26 -4.36
N ASP A 55 16.32 -2.30 -3.46
CA ASP A 55 17.60 -2.04 -2.78
C ASP A 55 17.74 -2.82 -1.46
N THR A 56 16.79 -2.66 -0.54
CA THR A 56 16.85 -3.27 0.80
C THR A 56 16.06 -4.55 0.93
N HIS A 57 15.30 -4.93 -0.09
CA HIS A 57 14.33 -6.03 -0.04
C HIS A 57 13.36 -5.94 1.14
N GLN A 58 13.12 -4.72 1.63
CA GLN A 58 12.16 -4.46 2.68
C GLN A 58 10.76 -4.77 2.15
N LEU A 59 9.99 -5.53 2.92
CA LEU A 59 8.60 -5.77 2.61
C LEU A 59 7.78 -4.49 2.77
N LEU A 60 6.93 -4.22 1.79
CA LEU A 60 6.08 -3.03 1.77
C LEU A 60 4.70 -3.38 1.25
N LEU A 61 3.70 -2.72 1.83
CA LEU A 61 2.32 -2.89 1.48
C LEU A 61 1.76 -1.61 0.94
N ARG A 62 0.82 -1.72 0.01
CA ARG A 62 0.01 -0.57 -0.39
C ARG A 62 -1.42 -0.93 -0.73
N LYS A 63 -2.23 0.10 -0.82
CA LYS A 63 -3.53 0.07 -1.45
C LYS A 63 -3.71 1.34 -2.27
N VAL A 64 -4.16 1.15 -3.51
CA VAL A 64 -4.43 2.24 -4.46
C VAL A 64 -5.93 2.49 -4.53
N TYR A 65 -6.31 3.73 -4.27
CA TYR A 65 -7.66 4.25 -4.40
C TYR A 65 -7.72 5.11 -5.66
N LEU A 66 -8.29 4.57 -6.75
CA LEU A 66 -8.39 5.29 -8.04
C LEU A 66 -9.18 6.59 -7.92
N PHE A 67 -10.21 6.60 -7.09
CA PHE A 67 -10.94 7.78 -6.67
C PHE A 67 -10.76 7.88 -5.15
N PRO A 68 -9.84 8.73 -4.61
CA PRO A 68 -9.36 10.01 -5.15
C PRO A 68 -7.87 10.03 -5.59
N SER A 69 -7.44 9.15 -6.50
CA SER A 69 -6.03 9.04 -6.96
C SER A 69 -5.01 9.02 -5.83
N THR A 70 -5.26 8.19 -4.82
CA THR A 70 -4.46 8.13 -3.58
C THR A 70 -3.86 6.74 -3.40
N GLU A 71 -2.56 6.69 -3.14
CA GLU A 71 -1.86 5.52 -2.61
C GLU A 71 -1.71 5.68 -1.11
N VAL A 72 -2.06 4.62 -0.39
CA VAL A 72 -1.72 4.44 1.02
C VAL A 72 -0.72 3.30 1.08
N SER A 73 0.44 3.51 1.66
CA SER A 73 1.44 2.48 1.85
C SER A 73 1.91 2.37 3.29
N VAL A 74 2.29 1.15 3.66
CA VAL A 74 2.82 0.83 4.97
C VAL A 74 4.11 0.03 4.81
N TYR A 75 5.14 0.48 5.51
CA TYR A 75 6.44 -0.18 5.58
C TYR A 75 7.07 0.09 6.96
N THR A 76 8.29 -0.39 7.19
CA THR A 76 8.96 -0.29 8.49
C THR A 76 10.13 0.69 8.48
N THR A 77 10.41 1.28 9.63
CA THR A 77 11.68 1.96 9.88
C THR A 77 12.75 0.94 10.29
N MET A 78 14.01 1.39 10.29
CA MET A 78 15.15 0.63 10.83
C MET A 78 14.91 0.08 12.25
N ASN A 79 14.17 0.83 13.07
CA ASN A 79 13.93 0.46 14.47
C ASN A 79 12.62 -0.32 14.63
N ASN A 80 12.16 -0.99 13.57
CA ASN A 80 10.95 -1.80 13.53
C ASN A 80 9.66 -1.06 13.97
N LYS A 81 9.60 0.25 13.69
CA LYS A 81 8.36 1.04 13.79
C LYS A 81 7.66 1.04 12.45
N LEU A 82 6.35 1.23 12.43
CA LEU A 82 5.57 1.32 11.20
C LEU A 82 5.61 2.75 10.68
N VAL A 83 5.68 2.89 9.37
CA VAL A 83 5.48 4.14 8.64
C VAL A 83 4.18 4.01 7.86
N LEU A 84 3.23 4.88 8.14
CA LEU A 84 2.08 5.10 7.28
C LEU A 84 2.43 6.23 6.32
N HIS A 85 2.51 5.92 5.03
CA HIS A 85 2.77 6.87 3.97
C HIS A 85 1.53 7.04 3.09
N LEU A 86 1.24 8.28 2.75
CA LEU A 86 0.18 8.64 1.83
C LEU A 86 0.77 9.44 0.68
N ALA A 87 0.36 9.10 -0.52
CA ALA A 87 0.67 9.83 -1.73
C ALA A 87 -0.62 10.07 -2.52
N ARG A 88 -0.92 11.34 -2.79
CA ARG A 88 -2.02 11.73 -3.67
C ARG A 88 -1.46 12.27 -4.98
N PHE A 89 -1.83 11.63 -6.07
CA PHE A 89 -1.32 11.96 -7.41
C PHE A 89 -2.13 13.12 -8.00
N GLN A 90 -1.69 14.33 -7.70
CA GLN A 90 -2.31 15.57 -8.17
C GLN A 90 -1.26 16.66 -8.33
N THR A 91 -1.52 17.60 -9.23
CA THR A 91 -0.64 18.75 -9.40
C THR A 91 -0.57 19.57 -8.11
N CYS A 92 0.64 19.95 -7.71
CA CYS A 92 0.89 20.74 -6.52
C CYS A 92 2.09 21.68 -6.71
N SER A 93 2.09 22.76 -5.93
CA SER A 93 3.19 23.72 -5.82
C SER A 93 3.63 23.90 -4.37
N ASP A 94 2.67 23.88 -3.45
CA ASP A 94 2.88 24.22 -2.04
C ASP A 94 2.36 23.12 -1.11
N SER A 95 2.89 23.11 0.12
CA SER A 95 2.39 22.26 1.18
C SER A 95 0.97 22.67 1.58
N LYS A 96 0.12 21.68 1.89
CA LYS A 96 -1.27 21.89 2.29
C LYS A 96 -1.55 21.18 3.61
N GLN A 97 -2.44 21.75 4.41
CA GLN A 97 -2.88 21.12 5.65
C GLN A 97 -4.00 20.10 5.38
N GLY A 98 -4.05 19.07 6.21
CA GLY A 98 -5.15 18.12 6.31
C GLY A 98 -5.32 17.66 7.75
N GLN A 99 -6.21 16.72 7.97
CA GLN A 99 -6.48 16.13 9.26
C GLN A 99 -6.20 14.64 9.22
N LEU A 100 -5.56 14.14 10.28
CA LEU A 100 -5.31 12.72 10.49
C LEU A 100 -5.88 12.30 11.84
N GLN A 101 -6.69 11.24 11.82
CA GLN A 101 -7.02 10.48 13.01
C GLN A 101 -6.39 9.10 12.88
N LEU A 102 -5.45 8.79 13.77
CA LEU A 102 -4.77 7.50 13.80
C LEU A 102 -5.30 6.67 14.96
N ASN A 103 -5.84 5.49 14.67
CA ASN A 103 -6.49 4.62 15.64
C ASN A 103 -7.58 5.41 16.42
N GLN A 104 -7.60 5.28 17.75
CA GLN A 104 -8.49 6.02 18.64
C GLN A 104 -7.87 7.31 19.19
N LYS A 105 -6.78 7.81 18.60
CA LYS A 105 -6.16 9.07 19.03
C LYS A 105 -6.99 10.27 18.57
N PRO A 106 -6.86 11.43 19.23
CA PRO A 106 -7.46 12.68 18.76
C PRO A 106 -7.01 13.01 17.34
N VAL A 107 -7.88 13.71 16.61
CA VAL A 107 -7.58 14.24 15.28
C VAL A 107 -6.44 15.25 15.40
N GLN A 108 -5.48 15.17 14.47
CA GLN A 108 -4.31 16.03 14.42
C GLN A 108 -4.24 16.71 13.05
N THR A 109 -3.94 18.00 13.06
CA THR A 109 -3.58 18.73 11.85
C THR A 109 -2.23 18.23 11.36
N VAL A 110 -2.16 17.83 10.09
CA VAL A 110 -0.95 17.34 9.44
C VAL A 110 -0.64 18.14 8.18
N THR A 111 0.62 18.19 7.80
CA THR A 111 1.07 18.88 6.59
C THR A 111 1.41 17.87 5.51
N PHE A 112 0.72 17.96 4.38
CA PHE A 112 1.07 17.27 3.15
C PHE A 112 2.05 18.14 2.38
N ASN A 113 3.18 17.57 1.99
CA ASN A 113 4.23 18.27 1.25
C ASN A 113 4.14 17.91 -0.24
N CYS A 114 4.35 18.90 -1.10
CA CYS A 114 4.45 18.65 -2.52
C CYS A 114 5.81 18.03 -2.86
N LYS A 115 5.80 16.87 -3.51
CA LYS A 115 6.97 16.19 -4.05
C LYS A 115 6.97 16.33 -5.56
N GLY A 116 7.94 17.10 -6.06
CA GLY A 116 7.95 17.50 -7.46
C GLY A 116 6.77 18.42 -7.77
N SER A 117 6.10 18.21 -8.90
CA SER A 117 4.93 19.00 -9.31
C SER A 117 3.60 18.25 -9.29
N ASN A 118 3.59 16.95 -8.96
CA ASN A 118 2.46 16.05 -9.26
C ASN A 118 2.11 15.06 -8.13
N GLU A 119 2.71 15.18 -6.95
CA GLU A 119 2.47 14.25 -5.84
C GLU A 119 2.43 15.00 -4.51
N MET A 120 1.32 14.91 -3.78
CA MET A 120 1.24 15.39 -2.40
C MET A 120 1.48 14.21 -1.46
N ILE A 121 2.48 14.33 -0.59
CA ILE A 121 2.89 13.25 0.29
C ILE A 121 2.76 13.61 1.76
N PHE A 122 2.45 12.62 2.58
CA PHE A 122 2.49 12.71 4.03
C PHE A 122 2.96 11.37 4.60
N SER A 123 3.77 11.42 5.66
CA SER A 123 4.20 10.21 6.36
C SER A 123 4.12 10.42 7.87
N VAL A 124 3.72 9.38 8.59
CA VAL A 124 3.74 9.34 10.05
C VAL A 124 4.32 8.03 10.54
N VAL A 125 5.13 8.11 11.60
CA VAL A 125 5.72 6.94 12.26
C VAL A 125 4.87 6.57 13.48
N THR A 126 4.54 5.28 13.63
CA THR A 126 3.76 4.75 14.75
C THR A 126 4.23 3.35 15.14
N SER A 127 3.93 2.92 16.37
CA SER A 127 4.17 1.55 16.82
C SER A 127 3.08 0.57 16.37
N HIS A 128 1.86 1.07 16.16
CA HIS A 128 0.66 0.29 15.84
C HIS A 128 -0.23 1.02 14.83
N LEU A 129 -0.80 0.25 13.90
CA LEU A 129 -1.76 0.67 12.89
C LEU A 129 -2.96 -0.28 12.93
N ASN A 130 -4.11 0.23 13.37
CA ASN A 130 -5.38 -0.48 13.37
C ASN A 130 -6.34 0.21 12.40
N SER A 131 -6.44 1.53 12.49
CA SER A 131 -7.24 2.34 11.55
C SER A 131 -6.60 3.71 11.32
N ALA A 132 -6.92 4.30 10.18
CA ALA A 132 -6.60 5.69 9.89
C ALA A 132 -7.76 6.37 9.19
N THR A 133 -8.07 7.59 9.60
CA THR A 133 -8.98 8.48 8.87
C THR A 133 -8.21 9.71 8.46
N ILE A 134 -8.20 10.00 7.17
CA ILE A 134 -7.54 11.16 6.59
C ILE A 134 -8.61 12.04 5.97
N ASP A 135 -8.60 13.32 6.33
CA ASP A 135 -9.39 14.34 5.66
C ASP A 135 -8.43 15.32 5.00
N TYR A 136 -8.56 15.46 3.69
CA TYR A 136 -7.74 16.35 2.91
C TYR A 136 -8.52 16.86 1.70
N ASP A 137 -8.58 18.18 1.56
CA ASP A 137 -9.26 18.87 0.45
C ASP A 137 -10.76 18.46 0.34
N GLY A 138 -11.43 18.30 1.48
CA GLY A 138 -12.84 17.88 1.57
C GLY A 138 -13.10 16.40 1.27
N HIS A 139 -12.05 15.61 1.04
CA HIS A 139 -12.15 14.16 0.84
C HIS A 139 -11.73 13.41 2.09
N LYS A 140 -12.67 12.64 2.63
CA LYS A 140 -12.43 11.77 3.77
C LYS A 140 -12.15 10.34 3.32
N LEU A 141 -10.95 9.85 3.61
CA LEU A 141 -10.54 8.46 3.38
C LEU A 141 -10.43 7.74 4.73
N SER A 142 -11.19 6.66 4.91
CA SER A 142 -11.11 5.79 6.08
C SER A 142 -10.49 4.47 5.69
N ILE A 143 -9.50 4.03 6.46
CA ILE A 143 -8.69 2.83 6.21
C ILE A 143 -8.76 1.95 7.44
N ASP A 144 -9.11 0.68 7.21
CA ASP A 144 -8.96 -0.40 8.18
C ASP A 144 -7.73 -1.23 7.78
N PHE A 145 -6.83 -1.46 8.74
CA PHE A 145 -5.61 -2.23 8.54
C PHE A 145 -5.74 -3.71 8.91
N ALA A 146 -6.92 -4.18 9.31
CA ALA A 146 -7.15 -5.58 9.69
C ALA A 146 -6.70 -6.57 8.60
N GLU A 147 -6.95 -6.26 7.33
CA GLU A 147 -6.60 -7.11 6.18
C GLU A 147 -5.19 -6.87 5.62
N TRP A 148 -4.40 -5.99 6.24
CA TRP A 148 -3.09 -5.61 5.71
C TRP A 148 -1.96 -6.51 6.23
N ASN A 149 -2.20 -7.55 7.01
CA ASN A 149 -1.12 -8.40 7.57
C ASN A 149 0.06 -7.59 8.17
N ILE A 150 -0.22 -6.52 8.91
CA ILE A 150 0.81 -5.60 9.45
C ILE A 150 1.87 -6.33 10.28
N ALA A 151 1.47 -7.42 10.96
CA ALA A 151 2.38 -8.26 11.72
C ALA A 151 3.49 -8.88 10.87
N ASP A 152 3.22 -9.22 9.61
CA ASP A 152 4.20 -9.86 8.73
C ASP A 152 5.30 -8.89 8.32
N ILE A 153 4.99 -7.61 8.07
CA ILE A 153 6.03 -6.61 7.78
C ILE A 153 6.94 -6.40 9.00
N LYS A 154 6.37 -6.33 10.22
CA LYS A 154 7.18 -6.17 11.45
C LYS A 154 8.04 -7.40 11.72
N LYS A 155 7.53 -8.59 11.39
CA LYS A 155 8.27 -9.85 11.49
C LYS A 155 9.40 -9.91 10.45
N ASP A 156 9.14 -9.49 9.22
CA ASP A 156 10.13 -9.39 8.14
C ASP A 156 11.27 -8.44 8.56
N GLN A 157 10.94 -7.22 9.00
CA GLN A 157 11.94 -6.28 9.51
C GLN A 157 12.71 -6.83 10.71
N PHE A 158 12.04 -7.49 11.65
CA PHE A 158 12.72 -8.10 12.80
C PHE A 158 13.72 -9.18 12.37
N LYS A 159 13.33 -10.03 11.41
CA LYS A 159 14.21 -11.07 10.85
C LYS A 159 15.41 -10.47 10.13
N GLN A 160 15.18 -9.44 9.32
CA GLN A 160 16.25 -8.74 8.61
C GLN A 160 17.26 -8.09 9.57
N LEU A 161 16.81 -7.52 10.70
CA LEU A 161 17.69 -6.92 11.71
C LEU A 161 18.49 -7.94 12.52
N HIS A 162 18.01 -9.19 12.61
CA HIS A 162 18.64 -10.24 13.42
C HIS A 162 19.00 -11.46 12.57
N SER A 163 19.45 -11.23 11.33
CA SER A 163 19.74 -12.29 10.34
C SER A 163 20.63 -13.39 10.91
N GLN A 164 21.72 -13.02 11.59
CA GLN A 164 22.68 -13.95 12.19
C GLN A 164 22.03 -14.90 13.22
N TYR A 165 21.10 -14.40 14.02
CA TYR A 165 20.35 -15.22 14.98
C TYR A 165 19.48 -16.25 14.26
N PHE A 166 18.79 -15.85 13.19
CA PHE A 166 17.93 -16.76 12.43
C PHE A 166 18.72 -17.77 11.60
N GLU A 167 19.88 -17.38 11.05
CA GLU A 167 20.82 -18.28 10.38
C GLU A 167 21.31 -19.39 11.32
N GLN A 168 21.65 -19.06 12.56
CA GLN A 168 22.04 -20.04 13.58
C GLN A 168 20.93 -21.03 13.93
N LEU A 169 19.67 -20.62 13.79
CA LEU A 169 18.50 -21.49 13.96
C LEU A 169 18.16 -22.31 12.71
N GLY A 170 19.02 -22.30 11.69
CA GLY A 170 18.81 -23.01 10.43
C GLY A 170 17.69 -22.41 9.58
N GLN A 171 17.23 -21.19 9.89
CA GLN A 171 16.33 -20.45 9.00
C GLN A 171 17.20 -19.70 8.00
N PRO A 172 16.99 -19.91 6.68
CA PRO A 172 17.71 -19.13 5.69
C PRO A 172 17.39 -17.64 5.91
N SER A 173 18.42 -16.83 6.14
CA SER A 173 18.30 -15.39 5.98
C SER A 173 18.15 -15.13 4.49
N GLU A 174 16.91 -15.03 4.00
CA GLU A 174 16.66 -14.80 2.58
C GLU A 174 17.33 -13.50 2.10
N TYR A 175 17.41 -12.48 2.95
CA TYR A 175 17.96 -11.17 2.60
C TYR A 175 18.65 -10.52 3.82
N GLN A 176 19.97 -10.43 3.79
CA GLN A 176 20.71 -9.52 4.67
C GLN A 176 20.70 -8.13 4.04
N TRP A 177 20.55 -7.09 4.86
CA TRP A 177 20.73 -5.73 4.39
C TRP A 177 22.19 -5.57 3.92
N SER A 178 22.40 -5.44 2.61
CA SER A 178 23.59 -4.74 2.12
C SER A 178 23.32 -3.25 2.38
N ARG A 179 23.83 -2.73 3.49
CA ARG A 179 23.92 -1.29 3.70
C ARG A 179 25.29 -0.96 4.25
N ASP A 180 26.16 -0.60 3.32
CA ASP A 180 27.23 0.37 3.54
C ASP A 180 26.69 1.75 3.18
#